data_AF-A0A9E2UJP6-F1
#
_entry.id   AF-A0A9E2UJP6-F1
#
_cell.length_a   1.000
_cell.length_b   1.000
_cell.length_c   1.000
_cell.angle_alpha   90.00
_cell.angle_beta   90.00
_cell.angle_gamma   90.00
#
_symmetry.space_group_name_H-M   'P 1'
#
loop_
_entity.id
_entity.type
_entity.pdbx_description
1 polymer ?
#
loop_
_entity_poly.entity_id
_entity_poly.type
_entity_poly.pdbx_seq_one_letter_code
_entity_poly.pdbx_strand_id
1 'polypeptide(L)' 'MAAREKFATQVNSKTLAAVRRLADKEGRQLQSLIEEALDDLLEKRRAGKPRSHVMEAYERSVARYSEVYKKLAQ' A
#
# COMPACT_ATOMS: atom_id res chain seq x y z
N MET A 1 3.33 -21.14 -6.76
CA MET A 1 2.64 -20.48 -5.63
C MET A 1 3.41 -20.81 -4.38
N ALA A 2 3.78 -19.81 -3.57
CA ALA A 2 4.41 -20.08 -2.27
C ALA A 2 3.41 -20.79 -1.34
N ALA A 3 3.90 -21.68 -0.48
CA ALA A 3 3.07 -22.33 0.51
C ALA A 3 2.61 -21.31 1.57
N ARG A 4 1.37 -21.45 2.05
CA ARG A 4 0.87 -20.64 3.17
C ARG A 4 1.27 -21.27 4.48
N GLU A 5 1.86 -20.46 5.36
CA GLU A 5 2.30 -20.87 6.69
C GLU A 5 1.35 -20.31 7.75
N LYS A 6 1.14 -21.05 8.84
CA LYS A 6 0.35 -20.56 9.97
C LYS A 6 1.12 -19.46 10.68
N PHE A 7 0.57 -18.24 10.65
CA PHE A 7 1.13 -17.08 11.33
C PHE A 7 0.28 -16.75 12.57
N ALA A 8 0.84 -17.00 13.76
CA ALA A 8 0.19 -16.71 15.03
C ALA A 8 0.95 -15.59 15.75
N THR A 9 0.31 -14.43 15.89
CA THR A 9 0.80 -13.30 16.70
C THR A 9 -0.39 -12.56 17.32
N GLN A 10 -0.10 -11.65 18.25
CA GLN A 10 -1.12 -10.86 18.94
C GLN A 10 -1.36 -9.54 18.19
N VAL A 11 -2.62 -9.08 18.21
CA VAL A 11 -3.03 -7.78 17.66
C VAL A 11 -4.04 -7.15 18.61
N ASN A 12 -4.10 -5.82 18.63
CA ASN A 12 -5.11 -5.10 19.40
C ASN A 12 -6.54 -5.50 18.97
N SER A 13 -7.41 -5.75 19.94
CA SER A 13 -8.78 -6.23 19.69
C SER A 13 -9.62 -5.25 18.87
N LYS A 14 -9.45 -3.94 19.07
CA LYS A 14 -10.15 -2.90 18.29
C LYS A 14 -9.68 -2.90 16.83
N THR A 15 -8.38 -3.04 16.61
CA THR A 15 -7.80 -3.15 15.26
C THR A 15 -8.34 -4.39 14.54
N LEU A 16 -8.33 -5.55 15.20
CA LEU A 16 -8.87 -6.78 14.62
C LEU A 16 -10.36 -6.65 14.25
N ALA A 17 -11.16 -6.02 15.13
CA ALA A 17 -12.57 -5.79 14.85
C ALA A 17 -12.79 -4.85 13.65
N ALA A 18 -11.97 -3.80 13.53
CA ALA A 18 -12.04 -2.88 12.39
C ALA A 18 -11.70 -3.57 11.06
N VAL A 19 -10.63 -4.37 11.03
CA VAL A 19 -10.23 -5.10 9.81
C VAL A 19 -11.27 -6.16 9.42
N ARG A 20 -11.90 -6.83 10.40
CA ARG A 20 -13.01 -7.76 10.13
C ARG A 20 -14.20 -7.05 9.47
N ARG A 21 -14.62 -5.91 10.02
CA ARG A 21 -15.71 -5.11 9.41
C ARG A 21 -15.35 -4.63 8.02
N LEU A 22 -14.09 -4.33 7.75
CA LEU A 22 -13.62 -3.96 6.41
C LEU A 22 -13.71 -5.14 5.43
N ALA A 23 -13.31 -6.34 5.87
CA ALA A 23 -13.44 -7.57 5.09
C ALA A 23 -14.90 -7.85 4.72
N ASP A 24 -15.81 -7.76 5.70
CA ASP A 24 -17.26 -7.90 5.49
C ASP A 24 -17.79 -6.81 4.55
N LYS A 25 -17.34 -5.56 4.80
CA LYS A 25 -17.34 -4.39 3.91
C LYS A 25 -17.25 -4.75 2.43
N GLU A 26 -16.09 -5.31 2.12
CA GLU A 26 -15.61 -5.49 0.76
C GLU A 26 -15.97 -6.86 0.18
N GLY A 27 -16.65 -7.73 0.95
CA GLY A 27 -16.92 -9.12 0.56
C GLY A 27 -15.63 -9.93 0.37
N ARG A 28 -14.55 -9.55 1.07
CA ARG A 28 -13.21 -10.15 0.95
C ARG A 28 -12.90 -11.01 2.16
N GLN A 29 -11.98 -11.97 1.98
CA GLN A 29 -11.48 -12.75 3.11
C GLN A 29 -10.55 -11.89 3.97
N LEU A 30 -10.66 -11.99 5.29
CA LEU A 30 -9.76 -11.33 6.24
C LEU A 30 -8.28 -11.62 5.93
N GLN A 31 -7.97 -12.86 5.52
CA GLN A 31 -6.62 -13.25 5.15
C GLN A 31 -6.06 -12.41 3.98
N SER A 32 -6.87 -12.10 2.97
CA SER A 32 -6.41 -11.31 1.82
C SER A 32 -6.05 -9.87 2.23
N LEU A 33 -6.78 -9.28 3.18
CA LEU A 33 -6.44 -7.96 3.73
C LEU A 33 -5.16 -7.98 4.58
N ILE A 34 -4.94 -9.08 5.31
CA ILE A 34 -3.71 -9.25 6.10
C ILE A 34 -2.50 -9.44 5.17
N GLU A 35 -2.63 -10.27 4.14
CA GLU A 35 -1.58 -10.47 3.11
C GLU A 35 -1.25 -9.13 2.43
N GLU A 36 -2.27 -8.37 2.00
CA GLU A 36 -2.11 -7.03 1.42
C GLU A 36 -1.37 -6.08 2.37
N ALA A 37 -1.77 -6.00 3.64
CA ALA A 37 -1.14 -5.12 4.62
C ALA A 37 0.32 -5.48 4.92
N LEU A 38 0.65 -6.78 4.90
CA LEU A 38 2.02 -7.26 5.11
C LEU A 38 2.91 -6.95 3.90
N ASP A 39 2.39 -7.15 2.69
CA ASP A 39 3.09 -6.78 1.46
C ASP A 39 3.33 -5.27 1.41
N ASP A 40 2.32 -4.46 1.74
CA ASP A 40 2.42 -3.01 1.86
C ASP A 40 3.53 -2.56 2.83
N LEU A 41 3.63 -3.23 3.99
CA LEU A 41 4.67 -2.93 4.98
C LEU A 41 6.07 -3.25 4.43
N LEU A 42 6.22 -4.40 3.77
CA LEU A 42 7.47 -4.83 3.16
C LEU A 42 7.85 -3.92 2.00
N GLU A 43 6.88 -3.54 1.16
CA GLU A 43 7.07 -2.58 0.09
C GLU A 43 7.49 -1.22 0.64
N LYS A 44 6.82 -0.66 1.65
CA LYS A 44 7.23 0.61 2.28
C LYS A 44 8.64 0.54 2.85
N ARG A 45 9.03 -0.60 3.43
CA ARG A 45 10.40 -0.80 3.97
C ARG A 45 11.44 -1.00 2.86
N ARG A 46 11.07 -1.60 1.72
CA ARG A 46 11.92 -1.72 0.53
C ARG A 46 12.02 -0.40 -0.24
N ALA A 47 10.91 0.34 -0.31
CA ALA A 47 10.71 1.60 -1.03
C ALA A 47 11.06 2.84 -0.20
N GLY A 48 11.55 2.68 1.04
CA GLY A 48 12.26 3.74 1.77
C GLY A 48 13.46 4.31 0.99
N LYS A 49 13.87 3.66 -0.11
CA LYS A 49 14.51 4.32 -1.26
C LYS A 49 13.52 4.34 -2.42
N PRO A 50 13.03 5.52 -2.84
CA PRO A 50 12.38 5.65 -4.13
C PRO A 50 13.28 5.04 -5.20
N ARG A 51 12.74 4.18 -6.07
CA ARG A 51 13.52 3.62 -7.19
C ARG A 51 14.01 4.81 -8.02
N SER A 52 15.33 4.98 -8.15
CA SER A 52 15.94 6.16 -8.77
C SER A 52 15.33 6.47 -10.14
N HIS A 53 15.18 5.46 -10.99
CA HIS A 53 14.59 5.62 -12.32
C HIS A 53 13.12 6.08 -12.32
N VAL A 54 12.33 5.71 -11.30
CA VAL A 54 10.93 6.14 -11.15
C VAL A 54 10.88 7.60 -10.72
N MET A 55 11.72 8.00 -9.77
CA MET A 55 11.82 9.41 -9.36
C MET A 55 12.34 10.30 -10.48
N GLU A 56 13.33 9.86 -11.24
CA GLU A 56 13.79 10.60 -12.40
C GLU A 56 12.70 10.75 -13.47
N ALA A 57 11.92 9.69 -13.74
CA ALA A 57 10.80 9.77 -14.67
C ALA A 57 9.71 10.71 -14.16
N TYR A 58 9.43 10.67 -12.85
CA TYR A 58 8.51 11.56 -12.18
C TYR A 58 8.97 13.03 -12.26
N GLU A 59 10.22 13.33 -11.91
CA GLU A 59 10.82 14.67 -11.99
C GLU A 59 10.81 15.22 -13.42
N ARG A 60 11.16 14.39 -14.41
CA ARG A 60 11.07 14.77 -15.84
C ARG A 60 9.63 15.08 -16.26
N SER A 61 8.66 14.31 -15.76
CA SER A 61 7.23 14.54 -16.03
C SER A 61 6.75 15.84 -15.39
N VAL A 62 7.09 16.07 -14.12
CA VAL A 62 6.74 17.29 -13.39
C VAL A 62 7.35 18.52 -14.06
N ALA A 63 8.61 18.46 -14.49
CA ALA A 63 9.26 19.55 -15.20
C ALA A 63 8.55 19.84 -16.54
N ARG A 64 8.27 18.80 -17.34
CA ARG A 64 7.63 18.90 -18.66
C ARG A 64 6.20 19.42 -18.62
N TYR A 65 5.43 19.05 -17.59
CA TYR A 65 4.00 19.39 -17.49
C TYR A 65 3.70 20.37 -16.35
N SER A 66 4.71 21.07 -15.84
CA SER A 66 4.61 22.02 -14.73
C SER A 66 3.46 23.03 -14.90
N GLU A 67 3.27 23.56 -16.11
CA GLU A 67 2.17 24.50 -16.41
C GLU A 67 0.78 23.87 -16.35
N VAL A 68 0.65 22.58 -16.70
CA VAL A 68 -0.62 21.85 -16.59
C VAL A 68 -0.93 21.57 -15.12
N TYR A 69 0.06 21.12 -14.35
CA TYR A 69 -0.10 20.90 -12.92
C TYR A 69 -0.47 22.18 -12.17
N LYS A 70 0.13 23.33 -12.53
CA LYS A 70 -0.25 24.64 -11.95
C LYS A 70 -1.71 25.01 -12.23
N LYS A 71 -2.20 24.77 -13.46
CA LYS A 71 -3.59 25.07 -13.84
C LYS A 71 -4.62 24.16 -13.18
N LEU A 72 -4.26 22.91 -12.90
CA LEU A 72 -5.14 21.95 -12.22
C LEU A 72 -5.19 22.16 -10.70
N ALA A 73 -4.24 22.91 -10.14
CA ALA A 73 -4.19 23.22 -8.71
C ALA A 73 -4.91 24.54 -8.33
N GLN A 74 -5.53 25.21 -9.30
CA GLN A 74 -6.34 26.42 -9.13
C GLN A 74 -7.82 26.10 -8.99
#